data_AF-A0AAD4WSR9-F1
#
_entry.id   AF-A0AAD4WSR9-F1
#
_cell.length_a   1.000
_cell.length_b   1.000
_cell.length_c   1.000
_cell.angle_alpha   90.00
_cell.angle_beta   90.00
_cell.angle_gamma   90.00
#
_symmetry.space_group_name_H-M   'P 1'
#
loop_
_entity.id
_entity.type
_entity.pdbx_description
1 polymer ?
#
loop_
_entity_poly.entity_id
_entity_poly.type
_entity_poly.pdbx_seq_one_letter_code
_entity_poly.pdbx_strand_id
1 'polypeptide(L)'
;MKVEVELPSEIGNIIHLRFLSVRGSKMKRFPSSLGNLICLQTLDFRVQKSHMVIPNVIWNMKHLRHIYLPIHYTARGNLKLSTLGHLQTLDVLSTEYCDLKDVAGLTSLRKLNIKLANSVENLEEILKSAGSMLNRIRSLFVYIDYNSARKSSYEN
;
A
#
# COMPACT_ATOMS: atom_id res chain seq x y z
N MET A 1 -25.95 -0.88 -14.98
CA MET A 1 -24.70 -0.08 -15.07
C MET A 1 -24.02 -0.05 -13.70
N LYS A 2 -22.82 -0.64 -13.55
CA LYS A 2 -22.03 -0.47 -12.32
C LYS A 2 -21.29 0.86 -12.46
N VAL A 3 -21.71 1.91 -11.76
CA VAL A 3 -20.96 3.16 -11.71
C VAL A 3 -19.60 2.85 -11.07
N GLU A 4 -18.53 2.97 -11.84
CA GLU A 4 -17.17 2.93 -11.29
C GLU A 4 -16.97 4.24 -10.54
N VAL A 5 -16.72 4.14 -9.24
CA VAL A 5 -16.39 5.32 -8.43
C VAL A 5 -14.88 5.45 -8.48
N GLU A 6 -14.41 6.55 -9.05
CA GLU A 6 -13.00 6.91 -9.20
C GLU A 6 -12.79 8.34 -8.69
N LEU A 7 -11.60 8.63 -8.15
CA LEU A 7 -11.26 10.01 -7.85
C LEU A 7 -10.99 10.77 -9.16
N PRO A 8 -11.54 12.00 -9.30
CA PRO A 8 -11.23 12.86 -10.44
C PRO A 8 -9.74 13.21 -10.45
N SER A 9 -9.14 13.38 -11.63
CA SER A 9 -7.71 13.70 -11.78
C SER A 9 -7.35 15.05 -11.13
N GLU A 10 -8.33 15.93 -10.98
CA GLU A 10 -8.25 17.23 -10.31
C GLU A 10 -7.86 17.11 -8.83
N ILE A 11 -7.97 15.93 -8.22
CA ILE A 11 -7.42 15.69 -6.87
C ILE A 11 -5.93 16.08 -6.79
N GLY A 12 -5.18 15.87 -7.87
CA GLY A 12 -3.76 16.24 -7.94
C GLY A 12 -3.48 17.73 -7.89
N ASN A 13 -4.49 18.60 -8.03
CA ASN A 13 -4.34 20.05 -7.94
C ASN A 13 -4.35 20.53 -6.48
N ILE A 14 -4.81 19.70 -5.54
CA ILE A 14 -4.88 20.04 -4.11
C ILE A 14 -3.52 19.77 -3.45
N ILE A 15 -2.46 20.39 -3.96
CA ILE A 15 -1.06 20.07 -3.61
C ILE A 15 -0.73 20.26 -2.12
N HIS A 16 -1.50 21.11 -1.43
CA HIS A 16 -1.37 21.37 0.01
C HIS A 16 -2.17 20.39 0.89
N LEU A 17 -2.91 19.45 0.30
CA LEU A 17 -3.67 18.45 1.06
C LEU A 17 -2.72 17.65 1.94
N ARG A 18 -3.08 17.48 3.21
CA ARG A 18 -2.27 16.73 4.20
C ARG A 18 -2.91 15.40 4.60
N PHE A 19 -4.22 15.27 4.38
CA PHE A 19 -4.99 14.10 4.74
C PHE A 19 -5.98 13.77 3.62
N LEU A 20 -5.95 12.53 3.14
CA LEU A 20 -6.93 11.99 2.20
C LEU A 20 -7.43 10.65 2.73
N SER A 21 -8.75 10.52 2.92
CA SER A 21 -9.38 9.27 3.28
C SER A 21 -10.58 9.00 2.38
N VAL A 22 -10.66 7.77 1.89
CA VAL A 22 -11.83 7.22 1.18
C VAL A 22 -12.29 5.92 1.86
N ARG A 23 -11.96 5.77 3.15
CA ARG A 23 -12.27 4.58 3.93
C ARG A 23 -13.76 4.27 3.87
N GLY A 24 -14.09 2.99 3.70
CA GLY A 24 -15.48 2.55 3.61
C GLY A 24 -16.18 2.88 2.29
N SER A 25 -15.51 3.52 1.33
CA SER A 25 -16.08 3.77 0.01
C SER A 25 -16.08 2.52 -0.87
N LYS A 26 -16.76 2.62 -2.02
CA LYS A 26 -16.81 1.59 -3.09
C LYS A 26 -15.84 1.89 -4.23
N MET A 27 -14.81 2.70 -3.97
CA MET A 27 -13.89 3.19 -4.97
C MET A 27 -13.05 2.08 -5.60
N LYS A 28 -12.74 2.22 -6.89
CA LYS A 28 -12.05 1.18 -7.67
C LYS A 28 -10.67 1.57 -8.19
N ARG A 29 -10.43 2.85 -8.50
CA ARG A 29 -9.15 3.30 -9.08
C ARG A 29 -8.73 4.64 -8.51
N PHE A 30 -7.42 4.86 -8.51
CA PHE A 30 -6.83 6.19 -8.32
C PHE A 30 -6.31 6.74 -9.64
N PRO A 31 -6.43 8.06 -9.86
CA PRO A 31 -5.73 8.72 -10.95
C PRO A 31 -4.23 8.75 -10.67
N SER A 32 -3.42 8.75 -11.74
CA SER A 32 -1.96 8.92 -11.61
C SER A 32 -1.59 10.26 -10.96
N SER A 33 -2.44 11.28 -11.10
CA SER A 33 -2.29 12.60 -10.49
C SER A 33 -2.31 12.59 -8.96
N LEU A 34 -2.69 11.49 -8.31
CA LEU A 34 -2.53 11.31 -6.87
C LEU A 34 -1.07 11.53 -6.42
N GLY A 35 -0.10 11.20 -7.27
CA GLY A 35 1.32 11.46 -7.03
C GLY A 35 1.69 12.94 -6.89
N ASN A 36 0.80 13.86 -7.29
CA ASN A 36 1.02 15.32 -7.18
C ASN A 36 0.72 15.86 -5.77
N LEU A 37 0.12 15.04 -4.90
CA LEU A 37 -0.18 15.41 -3.52
C LEU A 37 1.10 15.38 -2.65
N ILE A 38 2.05 16.25 -2.98
CA ILE A 38 3.39 16.25 -2.40
C ILE A 38 3.39 16.55 -0.89
N CYS A 39 2.44 17.35 -0.39
CA CYS A 39 2.31 17.66 1.04
C CYS A 39 1.52 16.62 1.85
N LEU A 40 1.04 15.53 1.22
CA LEU A 40 0.19 14.55 1.89
C LEU A 40 0.96 13.82 2.99
N GLN A 41 0.34 13.71 4.17
CA GLN A 41 0.89 13.05 5.35
C GLN A 41 0.17 11.76 5.66
N THR A 42 -1.14 11.70 5.42
CA THR A 42 -1.96 10.51 5.68
C THR A 42 -2.80 10.16 4.46
N LEU A 43 -2.71 8.89 4.06
CA LEU A 43 -3.47 8.29 2.98
C LEU A 43 -4.23 7.07 3.51
N ASP A 44 -5.55 7.16 3.64
CA ASP A 44 -6.40 6.07 4.15
C ASP A 44 -7.33 5.54 3.07
N PHE A 45 -6.97 4.38 2.53
CA PHE A 45 -7.60 3.72 1.41
C PHE A 45 -8.22 2.37 1.76
N ARG A 46 -8.64 2.20 3.02
CA ARG A 46 -9.37 1.00 3.47
C ARG A 46 -10.81 0.98 2.93
N VAL A 47 -10.96 0.69 1.63
CA VAL A 47 -12.25 0.59 0.92
C VAL A 47 -12.96 -0.73 1.21
N GLN A 48 -14.27 -0.79 0.93
CA GLN A 48 -15.08 -2.01 1.17
C GLN A 48 -14.87 -3.10 0.11
N LYS A 49 -14.40 -2.77 -1.10
CA LYS A 49 -14.33 -3.69 -2.23
C LYS A 49 -12.93 -4.22 -2.50
N SER A 50 -12.87 -5.43 -3.05
CA SER A 50 -11.65 -6.24 -3.11
C SER A 50 -10.79 -6.08 -4.38
N HIS A 51 -11.02 -5.07 -5.22
CA HIS A 51 -10.38 -4.94 -6.55
C HIS A 51 -9.95 -3.52 -6.88
N MET A 52 -9.45 -2.81 -5.87
CA MET A 52 -8.94 -1.47 -6.09
C MET A 52 -7.59 -1.52 -6.79
N VAL A 53 -7.37 -0.70 -7.83
CA VAL A 53 -6.10 -0.63 -8.56
C VAL A 53 -5.27 0.55 -8.05
N ILE A 54 -4.09 0.26 -7.51
CA ILE A 54 -3.14 1.26 -7.00
C ILE A 54 -2.10 1.61 -8.08
N PRO A 55 -1.97 2.87 -8.50
CA PRO A 55 -0.92 3.30 -9.40
C PRO A 55 0.40 3.42 -8.65
N ASN A 56 1.50 3.14 -9.36
CA ASN A 56 2.86 3.27 -8.82
C ASN A 56 3.34 4.73 -8.80
N VAL A 57 2.66 5.58 -8.02
CA VAL A 57 2.94 7.02 -7.89
C VAL A 57 3.18 7.45 -6.44
N ILE A 58 2.94 6.55 -5.48
CA ILE A 58 3.08 6.83 -4.04
C ILE A 58 4.52 7.25 -3.70
N TRP A 59 5.52 6.76 -4.43
CA TRP A 59 6.94 7.14 -4.28
C TRP A 59 7.20 8.64 -4.37
N ASN A 60 6.33 9.42 -5.04
CA ASN A 60 6.48 10.86 -5.19
C ASN A 60 5.98 11.66 -3.98
N MET A 61 5.23 11.03 -3.08
CA MET A 61 4.55 11.67 -1.95
C MET A 61 5.44 11.64 -0.69
N LYS A 62 6.59 12.33 -0.76
CA LYS A 62 7.70 12.23 0.21
C LYS A 62 7.36 12.64 1.65
N HIS A 63 6.26 13.38 1.85
CA HIS A 63 5.80 13.79 3.19
C HIS A 63 4.88 12.78 3.88
N LEU A 64 4.58 11.64 3.23
CA LEU A 64 3.74 10.59 3.81
C LEU A 64 4.33 10.05 5.12
N ARG A 65 3.44 9.93 6.11
CA ARG A 65 3.70 9.35 7.43
C ARG A 65 2.84 8.12 7.67
N HIS A 66 1.63 8.08 7.11
CA HIS A 66 0.71 6.98 7.31
C HIS A 66 0.04 6.58 6.00
N ILE A 67 0.17 5.31 5.64
CA ILE A 67 -0.52 4.70 4.50
C ILE A 67 -1.34 3.52 5.03
N TYR A 68 -2.63 3.50 4.72
CA TYR A 68 -3.52 2.37 4.97
C TYR A 68 -4.08 1.86 3.65
N LEU A 69 -3.55 0.73 3.17
CA LEU A 69 -4.01 0.10 1.94
C LEU A 69 -5.25 -0.77 2.22
N PRO A 70 -6.11 -1.02 1.22
CA PRO A 70 -7.18 -2.00 1.38
C PRO A 70 -6.63 -3.41 1.48
N ILE A 71 -7.40 -4.30 2.11
CA ILE A 71 -7.02 -5.70 2.34
C ILE A 71 -6.80 -6.47 1.02
N HIS A 72 -7.55 -6.10 -0.01
CA HIS A 72 -7.40 -6.65 -1.36
C HIS A 72 -7.33 -5.50 -2.36
N TYR A 73 -6.18 -5.41 -3.04
CA TYR A 73 -5.91 -4.46 -4.11
C TYR A 73 -5.02 -5.14 -5.15
N THR A 74 -4.94 -4.55 -6.34
CA THR A 74 -3.88 -4.82 -7.29
C THR A 74 -3.03 -3.58 -7.47
N ALA A 75 -1.74 -3.72 -7.81
CA ALA A 75 -0.91 -2.58 -8.17
C ALA A 75 -0.48 -2.65 -9.63
N ARG A 76 -0.28 -1.47 -10.25
CA ARG A 76 0.37 -1.40 -11.56
C ARG A 76 1.89 -1.57 -11.40
N GLY A 77 2.33 -2.82 -11.46
CA GLY A 77 3.72 -3.22 -11.19
C GLY A 77 4.06 -3.13 -9.69
N ASN A 78 5.37 -3.17 -9.39
CA ASN A 78 5.84 -3.07 -8.00
C ASN A 78 5.79 -1.62 -7.49
N LEU A 79 5.10 -1.43 -6.38
CA LEU A 79 5.07 -0.17 -5.64
C LEU A 79 6.48 0.16 -5.16
N LYS A 80 7.01 1.30 -5.62
CA LYS A 80 8.28 1.82 -5.12
C LYS A 80 8.02 2.58 -3.82
N LEU A 81 8.63 2.13 -2.73
CA LEU A 81 8.42 2.73 -1.39
C LEU A 81 9.71 3.25 -0.74
N SER A 82 10.88 2.89 -1.28
CA SER A 82 12.19 3.22 -0.72
C SER A 82 12.46 4.72 -0.55
N THR A 83 11.74 5.58 -1.28
CA THR A 83 11.85 7.04 -1.17
C THR A 83 11.10 7.62 0.04
N LEU A 84 10.28 6.85 0.74
CA LEU A 84 9.37 7.31 1.79
C LEU A 84 10.00 7.20 3.19
N GLY A 85 11.19 7.77 3.38
CA GLY A 85 11.96 7.64 4.62
C GLY A 85 11.28 8.17 5.89
N HIS A 86 10.26 9.02 5.75
CA HIS A 86 9.46 9.56 6.87
C HIS A 86 8.22 8.73 7.21
N LEU A 87 7.94 7.65 6.46
CA LEU A 87 6.78 6.81 6.68
C LEU A 87 6.89 6.11 8.04
N GLN A 88 5.83 6.19 8.83
CA GLN A 88 5.73 5.65 10.19
C GLN A 88 4.79 4.45 10.28
N THR A 89 3.76 4.45 9.44
CA THR A 89 2.75 3.38 9.35
C THR A 89 2.56 2.96 7.90
N LEU A 90 2.76 1.68 7.65
CA LEU A 90 2.41 1.02 6.40
C LEU A 90 1.50 -0.17 6.73
N ASP A 91 0.21 0.02 6.49
CA ASP A 91 -0.81 -0.98 6.80
C ASP A 91 -1.26 -1.70 5.53
N VAL A 92 -1.22 -3.04 5.58
CA VAL A 92 -1.61 -3.98 4.51
C VAL A 92 -0.73 -3.90 3.25
N LEU A 93 0.59 -4.04 3.40
CA LEU A 93 1.50 -4.22 2.26
C LEU A 93 1.42 -5.66 1.74
N SER A 94 1.02 -5.85 0.48
CA SER A 94 1.10 -7.15 -0.20
C SER A 94 2.48 -7.37 -0.80
N THR A 95 3.09 -8.54 -0.53
CA THR A 95 4.35 -8.96 -1.16
C THR A 95 4.22 -9.27 -2.65
N GLU A 96 3.00 -9.36 -3.18
CA GLU A 96 2.75 -9.53 -4.62
C GLU A 96 3.09 -8.26 -5.42
N TYR A 97 3.07 -7.10 -4.76
CA TYR A 97 3.16 -5.79 -5.40
C TYR A 97 4.29 -4.91 -4.85
N CYS A 98 5.26 -5.48 -4.14
CA CYS A 98 6.36 -4.74 -3.54
C CYS A 98 7.57 -5.66 -3.34
N ASP A 99 8.75 -5.18 -3.70
CA ASP A 99 10.00 -5.79 -3.24
C ASP A 99 10.24 -5.36 -1.79
N LEU A 100 10.55 -6.30 -0.90
CA LEU A 100 10.80 -6.00 0.50
C LEU A 100 12.08 -5.19 0.71
N LYS A 101 13.00 -5.18 -0.26
CA LYS A 101 14.15 -4.27 -0.26
C LYS A 101 13.70 -2.81 -0.25
N ASP A 102 12.52 -2.48 -0.78
CA ASP A 102 11.98 -1.12 -0.69
C ASP A 102 11.61 -0.72 0.74
N VAL A 103 11.28 -1.68 1.60
CA VAL A 103 11.03 -1.43 3.03
C VAL A 103 12.32 -0.95 3.73
N ALA A 104 13.50 -1.22 3.17
CA ALA A 104 14.78 -0.78 3.74
C ALA A 104 14.92 0.73 3.77
N GLY A 105 14.36 1.42 2.78
CA GLY A 105 14.33 2.87 2.72
C GLY A 105 13.37 3.50 3.72
N LEU A 106 12.46 2.73 4.33
CA LEU A 106 11.44 3.20 5.26
C LEU A 106 12.00 3.37 6.68
N THR A 107 13.03 4.20 6.81
CA THR A 107 13.80 4.35 8.04
C THR A 107 12.90 4.75 9.23
N SER A 108 11.91 5.61 9.05
CA SER A 108 11.02 6.03 10.16
C SER A 108 9.92 5.04 10.54
N LEU A 109 9.85 3.87 9.89
CA LEU A 109 8.73 2.95 10.06
C LEU A 109 8.67 2.40 11.49
N ARG A 110 7.46 2.32 12.04
CA ARG A 110 7.18 1.81 13.40
C ARG A 110 6.09 0.76 13.40
N LYS A 111 5.13 0.85 12.47
CA LYS A 111 4.07 -0.13 12.30
C LYS A 111 4.09 -0.64 10.86
N LEU A 112 4.16 -1.96 10.72
CA LEU A 112 4.19 -2.64 9.43
C LEU A 112 3.25 -3.85 9.50
N ASN A 113 2.27 -3.88 8.61
CA ASN A 113 1.39 -5.03 8.42
C ASN A 113 1.63 -5.60 7.02
N ILE A 114 2.11 -6.84 6.94
CA ILE A 114 2.44 -7.53 5.69
C ILE A 114 1.44 -8.64 5.41
N LYS A 115 0.94 -8.65 4.17
CA LYS A 115 0.16 -9.71 3.58
C LYS A 115 1.07 -10.51 2.65
N LEU A 116 1.28 -11.79 2.97
CA LEU A 116 2.04 -12.72 2.14
C LEU A 116 1.15 -13.26 1.02
N ALA A 117 1.71 -13.35 -0.20
CA ALA A 117 1.00 -13.90 -1.34
C ALA A 117 0.77 -15.42 -1.19
N ASN A 118 1.84 -16.22 -1.03
CA ASN A 118 1.75 -17.67 -1.22
C ASN A 118 2.49 -18.54 -0.20
N SER A 119 3.59 -18.10 0.44
CA SER A 119 4.36 -19.00 1.32
C SER A 119 5.05 -18.31 2.50
N VAL A 120 5.40 -19.14 3.49
CA VAL A 120 6.19 -18.80 4.68
C VAL A 120 7.69 -18.70 4.35
N GLU A 121 8.17 -19.27 3.25
CA GLU A 121 9.57 -19.12 2.82
C GLU A 121 9.90 -17.66 2.55
N ASN A 122 8.94 -16.93 1.98
CA ASN A 122 9.03 -15.47 1.87
C ASN A 122 9.24 -14.85 3.25
N LEU A 123 8.53 -15.31 4.31
CA LEU A 123 8.68 -14.80 5.68
C LEU A 123 10.11 -14.93 6.20
N GLU A 124 10.76 -16.07 5.99
CA GLU A 124 12.15 -16.26 6.43
C GLU A 124 13.10 -15.31 5.69
N GLU A 125 12.91 -15.12 4.39
CA GLU A 125 13.66 -14.14 3.60
C GLU A 125 13.34 -12.70 4.05
N ILE A 126 12.09 -12.38 4.42
CA ILE A 126 11.71 -11.09 5.01
C ILE A 126 12.51 -10.86 6.28
N LEU A 127 12.51 -11.84 7.20
CA LEU A 127 13.18 -11.70 8.49
C LEU A 127 14.70 -11.59 8.34
N LYS A 128 15.30 -12.30 7.38
CA LYS A 128 16.73 -12.21 7.04
C LYS A 128 17.09 -10.88 6.39
N SER A 129 16.37 -10.46 5.35
CA SER A 129 16.64 -9.23 4.61
C SER A 129 16.33 -7.97 5.41
N ALA A 130 15.29 -8.02 6.24
CA ALA A 130 14.85 -6.92 7.06
C ALA A 130 15.49 -6.92 8.47
N GLY A 131 16.41 -7.84 8.78
CA GLY A 131 16.94 -8.04 10.14
C GLY A 131 17.36 -6.75 10.86
N SER A 132 18.22 -5.93 10.25
CA SER A 132 18.63 -4.63 10.83
C SER A 132 17.61 -3.50 10.64
N MET A 133 16.62 -3.67 9.76
CA MET A 133 15.56 -2.70 9.49
C MET A 133 14.38 -2.84 10.45
N LEU A 134 14.08 -4.07 10.89
CA LEU A 134 12.95 -4.39 11.76
C LEU A 134 13.20 -4.00 13.23
N ASN A 135 14.44 -3.72 13.63
CA ASN A 135 14.77 -3.30 14.99
C ASN A 135 14.06 -2.00 15.43
N ARG A 136 13.53 -1.21 14.47
CA ARG A 136 12.74 0.00 14.74
C ARG A 136 11.24 -0.25 14.79
N ILE A 137 10.78 -1.39 14.29
CA ILE A 137 9.37 -1.75 14.23
C ILE A 137 8.89 -2.08 15.64
N ARG A 138 7.79 -1.43 16.05
CA ARG A 138 7.13 -1.62 17.34
C ARG A 138 5.89 -2.50 17.22
N SER A 139 5.33 -2.59 16.02
CA SER A 139 4.16 -3.40 15.71
C SER A 139 4.34 -4.02 14.35
N LEU A 140 4.48 -5.35 14.33
CA LEU A 140 4.58 -6.16 13.12
C LEU A 140 3.41 -7.14 13.10
N PHE A 141 2.62 -7.10 12.04
CA PHE A 141 1.62 -8.13 11.76
C PHE A 141 1.94 -8.79 10.43
N VAL A 142 1.96 -10.11 10.40
CA VAL A 142 2.18 -10.88 9.18
C VAL A 142 1.09 -11.93 9.06
N TYR A 143 0.45 -12.00 7.90
CA TYR A 143 -0.59 -12.99 7.65
C TYR A 143 -0.61 -13.44 6.18
N ILE A 144 -1.15 -14.63 5.96
CA ILE A 144 -1.41 -15.20 4.63
C ILE A 144 -2.92 -15.08 4.38
N ASP A 145 -3.32 -14.64 3.20
CA ASP A 145 -4.74 -14.57 2.80
C ASP A 145 -5.08 -15.74 1.86
N TYR A 146 -5.54 -16.85 2.44
CA TYR A 146 -5.94 -18.04 1.69
C TYR A 146 -7.17 -17.81 0.79
N ASN A 147 -7.85 -16.67 0.89
CA ASN A 147 -9.02 -16.38 0.05
C ASN A 147 -8.66 -15.79 -1.32
N SER A 148 -7.40 -15.39 -1.57
CA SER A 148 -6.97 -14.95 -2.91
C SER A 148 -6.80 -16.14 -3.87
N ALA A 149 -6.29 -17.27 -3.40
CA ALA A 149 -6.06 -18.49 -4.18
C ALA A 149 -7.35 -19.15 -4.70
N ARG A 150 -8.50 -18.86 -4.09
CA ARG A 150 -9.80 -19.38 -4.53
C ARG A 150 -10.45 -18.58 -5.66
N LYS A 151 -9.89 -17.43 -6.07
CA LYS A 151 -10.46 -16.62 -7.16
C LYS A 151 -9.89 -16.94 -8.55
N SER A 152 -8.69 -17.53 -8.64
CA SER A 152 -8.12 -17.99 -9.92
C SER A 152 -8.80 -19.26 -10.48
N SER A 153 -9.61 -19.96 -9.68
CA SER A 153 -10.34 -21.15 -10.10
C SER A 153 -11.74 -20.88 -10.71
N TYR A 154 -12.16 -19.62 -10.81
CA TYR A 154 -13.46 -19.23 -11.39
C TYR A 154 -13.36 -18.30 -12.61
N GLU A 155 -12.15 -18.12 -13.18
CA GLU A 155 -11.93 -17.32 -14.40
C GLU A 155 -11.43 -18.15 -15.61
N ASN A 156 -11.75 -19.45 -15.66
CA ASN A 156 -11.66 -20.26 -16.88
C ASN A 156 -13.05 -20.51 -17.48
#